data_AF-A0A8R2JVF6-F1
#
_entry.id   AF-A0A8R2JVF6-F1
#
_cell.length_a   1.000
_cell.length_b   1.000
_cell.length_c   1.000
_cell.angle_alpha   90.00
_cell.angle_beta   90.00
_cell.angle_gamma   90.00
#
_symmetry.space_group_name_H-M   'P 1'
#
loop_
_entity.id
_entity.type
_entity.pdbx_description
1 polymer ?
#
loop_
_entity_poly.entity_id
_entity_poly.type
_entity_poly.pdbx_seq_one_letter_code
_entity_poly.pdbx_strand_id
1 'polypeptide(L)'
;MCVIFISSVQHIDGGYRLIVASNRDEYYNRQTLPANYWAEDQDVIGGRDLTTSNEGGTWLALNIRGKFAALLNVFELDEIPNAKSRGQLVKNFVKGNSSALEYLQELQGSQNVYNGFKLITITMSKLSLETHFFTNFVQDEGPPLKHLQKYVQGFGNGPFLKVAEGEKRFNDIVKKYGHSHYRDTLIKELLGVLKWDKLIHSAFLKFLIICRRKMLVSMF
;
A
#
# COMPACT_ATOMS: atom_id res chain seq x y z
N MET A 1 10.78 9.94 1.22
CA MET A 1 9.33 10.21 1.14
C MET A 1 8.55 8.96 0.74
N CYS A 2 7.48 8.64 1.47
CA CYS A 2 6.61 7.48 1.22
C CYS A 2 5.43 7.87 0.32
N VAL A 3 5.21 7.13 -0.76
CA VAL A 3 4.07 7.29 -1.67
C VAL A 3 3.52 5.95 -2.12
N ILE A 4 2.24 5.93 -2.46
CA ILE A 4 1.56 4.78 -3.07
C ILE A 4 0.53 5.28 -4.08
N PHE A 5 0.57 4.71 -5.27
CA PHE A 5 -0.38 4.94 -6.34
C PHE A 5 -1.14 3.64 -6.59
N ILE A 6 -2.46 3.74 -6.69
CA ILE A 6 -3.37 2.62 -6.80
C ILE A 6 -4.24 2.85 -8.01
N SER A 7 -4.41 1.82 -8.83
CA SER A 7 -5.44 1.79 -9.87
C SER A 7 -6.31 0.54 -9.77
N SER A 8 -7.62 0.76 -9.71
CA SER A 8 -8.64 -0.27 -9.89
C SER A 8 -9.09 -0.29 -11.35
N VAL A 9 -8.37 -1.03 -12.18
CA VAL A 9 -8.61 -1.06 -13.64
C VAL A 9 -9.68 -2.12 -13.94
N GLN A 10 -10.93 -1.86 -13.55
CA GLN A 10 -12.04 -2.79 -13.83
C GLN A 10 -12.57 -2.69 -15.27
N HIS A 11 -12.24 -1.62 -15.99
CA HIS A 11 -12.84 -1.29 -17.29
C HIS A 11 -11.97 -1.59 -18.52
N ILE A 12 -10.77 -2.15 -18.33
CA ILE A 12 -9.86 -2.46 -19.44
C ILE A 12 -9.93 -3.95 -19.77
N ASP A 13 -10.41 -4.27 -20.98
CA ASP A 13 -10.42 -5.66 -21.46
C ASP A 13 -8.99 -6.21 -21.59
N GLY A 14 -8.80 -7.44 -21.10
CA GLY A 14 -7.47 -8.06 -20.97
C GLY A 14 -6.51 -7.34 -20.00
N GLY A 15 -6.98 -6.36 -19.23
CA GLY A 15 -6.21 -5.59 -18.25
C GLY A 15 -6.01 -6.27 -16.90
N TYR A 16 -5.19 -5.64 -16.06
CA TYR A 16 -5.02 -6.04 -14.66
C TYR A 16 -6.19 -5.53 -13.80
N ARG A 17 -6.57 -6.22 -12.74
CA ARG A 17 -7.68 -5.78 -11.85
C ARG A 17 -7.23 -4.72 -10.85
N LEU A 18 -5.98 -4.83 -10.41
CA LEU A 18 -5.35 -3.94 -9.45
C LEU A 18 -3.90 -3.72 -9.88
N ILE A 19 -3.49 -2.45 -9.95
CA ILE A 19 -2.10 -2.03 -10.13
C ILE A 19 -1.76 -1.13 -8.95
N VAL A 20 -0.68 -1.45 -8.25
CA VAL A 20 -0.17 -0.66 -7.12
C VAL A 20 1.31 -0.39 -7.33
N ALA A 21 1.70 0.88 -7.32
CA ALA A 21 3.10 1.28 -7.32
C ALA A 21 3.38 2.07 -6.04
N SER A 22 4.27 1.58 -5.18
CA SER A 22 4.62 2.24 -3.92
C SER A 22 6.12 2.39 -3.77
N ASN A 23 6.52 3.54 -3.23
CA ASN A 23 7.89 3.81 -2.82
C ASN A 23 7.87 4.15 -1.34
N ARG A 24 8.60 3.38 -0.55
CA ARG A 24 8.75 3.60 0.88
C ARG A 24 10.15 4.11 1.17
N ASP A 25 10.23 5.16 1.97
CA ASP A 25 11.47 5.69 2.50
C ASP A 25 11.61 5.24 3.94
N GLU A 26 12.79 4.76 4.29
CA GLU A 26 13.06 4.13 5.57
C GLU A 26 14.54 4.31 5.94
N TYR A 27 14.85 4.19 7.24
CA TYR A 27 16.22 4.14 7.72
C TYR A 27 17.00 3.01 7.03
N TYR A 28 18.20 3.35 6.52
CA TYR A 28 19.06 2.42 5.78
C TYR A 28 19.40 1.15 6.57
N ASN A 29 19.54 1.27 7.90
CA ASN A 29 19.87 0.17 8.80
C ASN A 29 18.65 -0.63 9.28
N ARG A 30 17.43 -0.31 8.82
CA ARG A 30 16.25 -1.06 9.22
C ARG A 30 16.24 -2.43 8.56
N GLN A 31 16.44 -3.46 9.37
CA GLN A 31 16.45 -4.84 8.87
C GLN A 31 15.06 -5.24 8.40
N THR A 32 14.98 -5.71 7.15
CA THR A 32 13.74 -6.18 6.53
C THR A 32 14.01 -7.42 5.68
N LEU A 33 13.00 -8.28 5.50
CA LEU A 33 13.03 -9.31 4.48
C LEU A 33 12.37 -8.79 3.21
N PRO A 34 12.93 -9.11 2.03
CA PRO A 34 12.28 -8.85 0.77
C PRO A 34 10.94 -9.58 0.75
N ALA A 35 10.01 -9.03 -0.01
CA ALA A 35 8.68 -9.58 -0.02
C ALA A 35 8.63 -10.93 -0.74
N ASN A 36 7.98 -11.87 -0.08
CA ASN A 36 7.81 -13.24 -0.52
C ASN A 36 6.51 -13.78 0.11
N TYR A 37 6.14 -15.00 -0.24
CA TYR A 37 5.19 -15.78 0.53
C TYR A 37 5.69 -15.92 1.97
N TRP A 38 4.80 -15.69 2.93
CA TRP A 38 5.15 -15.78 4.35
C TRP A 38 5.26 -17.24 4.76
N ALA A 39 6.32 -17.57 5.52
CA ALA A 39 6.56 -18.93 5.98
C ALA A 39 5.38 -19.47 6.81
N GLU A 40 4.79 -18.62 7.64
CA GLU A 40 3.66 -18.96 8.53
C GLU A 40 2.28 -18.93 7.84
N ASP A 41 2.19 -18.38 6.63
CA ASP A 41 0.92 -18.26 5.88
C ASP A 41 1.23 -18.10 4.39
N GLN A 42 1.21 -19.22 3.67
CA GLN A 42 1.53 -19.28 2.24
C GLN A 42 0.47 -18.61 1.35
N ASP A 43 -0.64 -18.13 1.93
CA ASP A 43 -1.60 -17.31 1.21
C ASP A 43 -1.23 -15.82 1.25
N VAL A 44 -0.28 -15.40 2.10
CA VAL A 44 0.12 -14.00 2.26
C VAL A 44 1.46 -13.73 1.61
N ILE A 45 1.51 -12.66 0.82
CA ILE A 45 2.70 -12.16 0.14
C ILE A 45 2.97 -10.74 0.63
N GLY A 46 4.18 -10.46 1.09
CA GLY A 46 4.56 -9.12 1.54
C GLY A 46 5.94 -9.07 2.18
N GLY A 47 6.50 -7.88 2.32
CA GLY A 47 7.77 -7.68 3.03
C GLY A 47 7.61 -7.89 4.54
N ARG A 48 8.69 -8.19 5.24
CA ARG A 48 8.70 -8.32 6.71
C ARG A 48 9.66 -7.34 7.34
N ASP A 49 9.22 -6.65 8.37
CA ASP A 49 10.07 -5.88 9.26
C ASP A 49 10.69 -6.81 10.31
N LEU A 50 12.01 -6.79 10.45
CA LEU A 50 12.73 -7.62 11.42
C LEU A 50 13.08 -6.85 12.71
N THR A 51 12.79 -5.55 12.77
CA THR A 51 13.19 -4.72 13.92
C THR A 51 12.38 -4.97 15.18
N THR A 52 11.16 -5.47 15.07
CA THR A 52 10.35 -5.85 16.24
C THR A 52 10.57 -7.32 16.58
N SER A 53 11.30 -7.56 17.66
CA SER A 53 11.84 -8.84 18.11
C SER A 53 10.84 -9.97 18.35
N ASN A 54 9.52 -9.73 18.38
CA ASN A 54 8.55 -10.79 18.71
C ASN A 54 7.47 -11.12 17.68
N GLU A 55 7.21 -10.32 16.63
CA GLU A 55 6.10 -10.66 15.70
C GLU A 55 6.24 -10.21 14.23
N GLY A 56 7.30 -9.48 13.88
CA GLY A 56 7.58 -8.98 12.52
C GLY A 56 6.42 -8.23 11.86
N GLY A 57 6.44 -6.90 11.92
CA GLY A 57 5.45 -6.05 11.24
C GLY A 57 5.57 -6.09 9.70
N THR A 58 4.61 -5.48 9.01
CA THR A 58 4.72 -5.24 7.56
C THR A 58 4.09 -3.91 7.18
N TRP A 59 4.60 -3.28 6.12
CA TRP A 59 4.02 -2.05 5.57
C TRP A 59 3.09 -2.32 4.41
N LEU A 60 3.21 -3.47 3.77
CA LEU A 60 2.44 -3.79 2.58
C LEU A 60 2.37 -5.30 2.43
N ALA A 61 1.15 -5.82 2.35
CA ALA A 61 0.91 -7.23 2.13
C ALA A 61 -0.38 -7.46 1.34
N LEU A 62 -0.42 -8.60 0.67
CA LEU A 62 -1.55 -9.09 -0.10
C LEU A 62 -1.80 -10.55 0.30
N ASN A 63 -3.03 -10.89 0.62
CA ASN A 63 -3.48 -12.25 0.72
C ASN A 63 -4.11 -12.70 -0.62
N ILE A 64 -3.81 -13.92 -1.06
CA ILE A 64 -4.30 -14.48 -2.32
C ILE A 64 -5.82 -14.60 -2.39
N ARG A 65 -6.48 -14.58 -1.23
CA ARG A 65 -7.95 -14.52 -1.08
C ARG A 65 -8.54 -13.14 -1.39
N GLY A 66 -7.70 -12.16 -1.74
CA GLY A 66 -8.14 -10.86 -2.26
C GLY A 66 -8.08 -9.71 -1.25
N LYS A 67 -7.37 -9.84 -0.14
CA LYS A 67 -7.18 -8.74 0.83
C LYS A 67 -5.80 -8.12 0.69
N PHE A 68 -5.75 -6.82 0.47
CA PHE A 68 -4.51 -6.05 0.42
C PHE A 68 -4.55 -4.93 1.46
N ALA A 69 -3.43 -4.68 2.11
CA ALA A 69 -3.27 -3.47 2.91
C ALA A 69 -1.89 -2.86 2.74
N ALA A 70 -1.84 -1.53 2.86
CA ALA A 70 -0.62 -0.75 2.86
C ALA A 70 -0.67 0.33 3.94
N LEU A 71 0.46 0.54 4.59
CA LEU A 71 0.67 1.51 5.65
C LEU A 71 1.63 2.60 5.18
N LEU A 72 1.22 3.85 5.32
CA LEU A 72 2.08 5.02 5.18
C LEU A 72 2.32 5.62 6.56
N ASN A 73 3.59 5.77 6.92
CA ASN A 73 3.97 6.52 8.11
C ASN A 73 3.71 8.00 7.89
N VAL A 74 3.19 8.70 8.89
CA VAL A 74 3.15 10.17 8.93
C VAL A 74 4.21 10.67 9.90
N PHE A 75 4.65 11.91 9.71
CA PHE A 75 5.57 12.57 10.62
C PHE A 75 4.78 13.31 11.70
N GLU A 76 5.10 13.05 12.96
CA GLU A 76 4.49 13.68 14.13
C GLU A 76 5.60 14.23 15.02
N LEU A 77 5.36 15.38 15.64
CA LEU A 77 6.27 15.95 16.63
C LEU A 77 6.14 15.25 17.98
N ASP A 78 4.90 14.92 18.37
CA ASP A 78 4.57 14.29 19.64
C ASP A 78 4.25 12.81 19.41
N GLU A 79 5.26 11.94 19.56
CA GLU A 79 5.06 10.50 19.50
C GLU A 79 4.59 9.94 20.86
N ILE A 80 3.66 8.99 20.83
CA ILE A 80 3.23 8.26 22.03
C ILE A 80 4.36 7.30 22.43
N PRO A 81 4.90 7.41 23.65
CA PRO A 81 5.92 6.47 24.14
C PRO A 81 5.36 5.05 24.19
N ASN A 82 6.13 4.07 23.75
CA ASN A 82 5.76 2.64 23.74
C ASN A 82 4.46 2.32 22.97
N ALA A 83 4.13 3.11 21.94
CA ALA A 83 3.02 2.82 21.05
C ALA A 83 3.13 1.43 20.42
N LYS A 84 1.98 0.79 20.16
CA LYS A 84 1.95 -0.48 19.43
C LYS A 84 2.50 -0.30 18.01
N SER A 85 3.15 -1.35 17.49
CA SER A 85 3.64 -1.33 16.11
C SER A 85 2.47 -1.29 15.12
N ARG A 86 2.45 -0.23 14.30
CA ARG A 86 1.50 -0.06 13.18
C ARG A 86 1.63 -1.15 12.12
N GLY A 87 2.79 -1.81 12.02
CA GLY A 87 3.01 -2.89 11.06
C GLY A 87 2.13 -4.11 11.31
N GLN A 88 1.58 -4.25 12.53
CA GLN A 88 0.61 -5.29 12.84
C GLN A 88 -0.76 -5.02 12.20
N LEU A 89 -1.10 -3.77 11.90
CA LEU A 89 -2.40 -3.42 11.29
C LEU A 89 -2.56 -4.10 9.92
N VAL A 90 -1.53 -3.99 9.07
CA VAL A 90 -1.50 -4.61 7.75
C VAL A 90 -1.59 -6.14 7.88
N LYS A 91 -0.78 -6.74 8.76
CA LYS A 91 -0.77 -8.18 9.03
C LYS A 91 -2.14 -8.70 9.50
N ASN A 92 -2.74 -8.04 10.48
CA ASN A 92 -4.04 -8.42 11.03
C ASN A 92 -5.14 -8.34 9.98
N PHE A 93 -5.14 -7.29 9.15
CA PHE A 93 -6.13 -7.15 8.08
C PHE A 93 -6.05 -8.26 7.03
N VAL A 94 -4.85 -8.54 6.50
CA VAL A 94 -4.69 -9.51 5.40
C VAL A 94 -4.87 -10.96 5.86
N LYS A 95 -4.62 -11.26 7.15
CA LYS A 95 -4.87 -12.59 7.74
C LYS A 95 -6.27 -12.76 8.31
N GLY A 96 -6.90 -11.67 8.74
CA GLY A 96 -8.22 -11.69 9.37
C GLY A 96 -9.35 -12.07 8.41
N ASN A 97 -10.50 -12.42 8.98
CA ASN A 97 -11.70 -12.79 8.22
C ASN A 97 -12.73 -11.66 8.10
N SER A 98 -12.66 -10.64 8.97
CA SER A 98 -13.59 -9.50 8.98
C SER A 98 -13.58 -8.73 7.65
N SER A 99 -14.69 -8.11 7.29
CA SER A 99 -14.74 -7.17 6.17
C SER A 99 -13.82 -5.96 6.42
N ALA A 100 -13.48 -5.22 5.36
CA ALA A 100 -12.71 -3.99 5.51
C ALA A 100 -13.39 -2.98 6.43
N LEU A 101 -14.71 -2.85 6.34
CA LEU A 101 -15.46 -1.89 7.15
C LEU A 101 -15.44 -2.28 8.64
N GLU A 102 -15.71 -3.54 8.96
CA GLU A 102 -15.67 -4.05 10.35
C GLU A 102 -14.28 -3.85 10.96
N TYR A 103 -13.22 -4.23 10.22
CA TYR A 103 -11.84 -4.07 10.69
C TYR A 103 -11.49 -2.61 10.98
N LEU A 104 -11.91 -1.68 10.10
CA LEU A 104 -11.61 -0.26 10.26
C LEU A 104 -12.44 0.39 11.38
N GLN A 105 -13.67 -0.08 11.62
CA GLN A 105 -14.49 0.35 12.75
C GLN A 105 -13.90 -0.09 14.10
N GLU A 106 -13.44 -1.33 14.20
CA GLU A 106 -12.71 -1.83 15.38
C GLU A 106 -11.41 -1.05 15.61
N LEU A 107 -10.68 -0.76 14.53
CA LEU A 107 -9.46 0.05 14.58
C LEU A 107 -9.76 1.48 15.06
N GLN A 108 -10.85 2.10 14.60
CA GLN A 108 -11.26 3.43 15.04
C GLN A 108 -11.49 3.50 16.56
N GLY A 109 -12.05 2.45 17.15
CA GLY A 109 -12.23 2.34 18.61
C GLY A 109 -10.94 2.13 19.40
N SER A 110 -9.87 1.67 18.75
CA SER A 110 -8.58 1.34 19.38
C SER A 110 -7.38 2.13 18.84
N GLN A 111 -7.61 3.17 18.05
CA GLN A 111 -6.55 3.89 17.32
C GLN A 111 -5.54 4.63 18.23
N ASN A 112 -5.93 4.97 19.46
CA ASN A 112 -5.14 5.80 20.39
C ASN A 112 -3.90 5.09 20.96
N VAL A 113 -3.72 3.79 20.69
CA VAL A 113 -2.51 3.04 21.10
C VAL A 113 -1.43 3.00 20.02
N TYR A 114 -1.64 3.70 18.90
CA TYR A 114 -0.71 3.78 17.77
C TYR A 114 -0.32 5.24 17.52
N ASN A 115 0.95 5.49 17.19
CA ASN A 115 1.35 6.76 16.55
C ASN A 115 0.58 6.93 15.24
N GLY A 116 0.51 8.15 14.73
CA GLY A 116 -0.16 8.54 13.50
C GLY A 116 0.19 7.64 12.32
N PHE A 117 -0.81 7.32 11.50
CA PHE A 117 -0.64 6.54 10.29
C PHE A 117 -1.74 6.82 9.28
N LYS A 118 -1.45 6.45 8.04
CA LYS A 118 -2.47 6.27 7.00
C LYS A 118 -2.47 4.81 6.59
N LEU A 119 -3.64 4.18 6.64
CA LEU A 119 -3.87 2.79 6.26
C LEU A 119 -4.78 2.75 5.05
N ILE A 120 -4.35 2.03 4.01
CA ILE A 120 -5.16 1.74 2.85
C ILE A 120 -5.48 0.26 2.88
N THR A 121 -6.76 -0.09 2.71
CA THR A 121 -7.21 -1.47 2.59
C THR A 121 -7.94 -1.65 1.26
N ILE A 122 -7.70 -2.77 0.60
CA ILE A 122 -8.39 -3.16 -0.63
C ILE A 122 -8.92 -4.57 -0.45
N THR A 123 -10.21 -4.77 -0.70
CA THR A 123 -10.83 -6.09 -0.77
C THR A 123 -11.29 -6.36 -2.20
N MET A 124 -10.87 -7.49 -2.75
CA MET A 124 -11.15 -7.91 -4.13
C MET A 124 -12.00 -9.18 -4.10
N SER A 125 -13.22 -9.10 -4.63
CA SER A 125 -14.06 -10.26 -4.91
C SER A 125 -13.94 -10.64 -6.39
N LYS A 126 -14.78 -11.54 -6.93
CA LYS A 126 -14.86 -11.74 -8.39
C LYS A 126 -15.49 -10.55 -9.12
N LEU A 127 -16.37 -9.81 -8.44
CA LEU A 127 -17.25 -8.80 -9.04
C LEU A 127 -16.90 -7.37 -8.65
N SER A 128 -16.20 -7.19 -7.52
CA SER A 128 -15.91 -5.88 -6.93
C SER A 128 -14.46 -5.76 -6.49
N LEU A 129 -14.02 -4.51 -6.37
CA LEU A 129 -12.80 -4.10 -5.71
C LEU A 129 -13.17 -2.86 -4.89
N GLU A 130 -13.05 -2.96 -3.58
CA GLU A 130 -13.40 -1.91 -2.64
C GLU A 130 -12.14 -1.38 -1.99
N THR A 131 -11.94 -0.06 -2.05
CA THR A 131 -10.76 0.58 -1.46
C THR A 131 -11.21 1.49 -0.33
N HIS A 132 -10.63 1.31 0.84
CA HIS A 132 -10.86 2.18 1.99
C HIS A 132 -9.55 2.82 2.43
N PHE A 133 -9.65 4.06 2.88
CA PHE A 133 -8.58 4.81 3.51
C PHE A 133 -8.98 5.13 4.94
N PHE A 134 -8.06 4.87 5.87
CA PHE A 134 -8.21 5.21 7.28
C PHE A 134 -6.98 5.98 7.77
N THR A 135 -7.19 7.03 8.55
CA THR A 135 -6.11 7.78 9.22
C THR A 135 -6.51 8.13 10.65
N ASN A 136 -5.58 7.99 11.58
CA ASN A 136 -5.70 8.57 12.93
C ASN A 136 -4.89 9.88 13.06
N PHE A 137 -4.29 10.35 11.96
CA PHE A 137 -3.48 11.56 11.93
C PHE A 137 -4.37 12.81 11.80
N VAL A 138 -4.33 13.65 12.83
CA VAL A 138 -5.26 14.78 13.05
C VAL A 138 -5.12 15.90 12.01
N GLN A 139 -3.97 16.02 11.32
CA GLN A 139 -3.73 17.08 10.35
C GLN A 139 -4.24 16.78 8.93
N ASP A 140 -4.81 15.59 8.67
CA ASP A 140 -5.46 15.31 7.38
C ASP A 140 -6.89 15.88 7.38
N GLU A 141 -7.24 16.70 6.39
CA GLU A 141 -8.59 17.23 6.26
C GLU A 141 -9.61 16.14 5.84
N GLY A 142 -10.73 16.08 6.57
CA GLY A 142 -11.89 15.22 6.29
C GLY A 142 -12.08 14.04 7.25
N PRO A 143 -13.07 13.16 6.99
CA PRO A 143 -13.35 12.04 7.88
C PRO A 143 -12.17 11.05 7.92
N PRO A 144 -11.88 10.44 9.08
CA PRO A 144 -10.76 9.52 9.24
C PRO A 144 -10.91 8.30 8.35
N LEU A 145 -12.14 7.81 8.14
CA LEU A 145 -12.48 6.72 7.25
C LEU A 145 -13.14 7.23 5.95
N LYS A 146 -12.61 6.83 4.79
CA LYS A 146 -13.13 7.18 3.46
C LYS A 146 -13.25 5.92 2.60
N HIS A 147 -14.42 5.68 2.01
CA HIS A 147 -14.58 4.75 0.89
C HIS A 147 -14.22 5.47 -0.42
N LEU A 148 -13.40 4.83 -1.25
CA LEU A 148 -12.75 5.47 -2.39
C LEU A 148 -13.30 4.92 -3.71
N GLN A 149 -13.89 5.81 -4.51
CA GLN A 149 -14.54 5.47 -5.78
C GLN A 149 -13.74 5.85 -7.04
N LYS A 150 -12.59 6.53 -6.92
CA LYS A 150 -11.79 6.91 -8.10
C LYS A 150 -10.98 5.71 -8.61
N TYR A 151 -10.92 5.55 -9.92
CA TYR A 151 -10.18 4.47 -10.59
C TYR A 151 -8.66 4.54 -10.42
N VAL A 152 -8.12 5.73 -10.15
CA VAL A 152 -6.70 5.97 -9.86
C VAL A 152 -6.60 6.96 -8.71
N GLN A 153 -5.74 6.66 -7.74
CA GLN A 153 -5.49 7.50 -6.57
C GLN A 153 -4.04 7.39 -6.09
N GLY A 154 -3.46 8.53 -5.74
CA GLY A 154 -2.17 8.66 -5.09
C GLY A 154 -2.31 9.08 -3.63
N PHE A 155 -1.54 8.45 -2.76
CA PHE A 155 -1.42 8.80 -1.36
C PHE A 155 0.05 9.02 -1.02
N GLY A 156 0.31 9.96 -0.11
CA GLY A 156 1.64 10.19 0.44
C GLY A 156 1.57 10.47 1.93
N ASN A 157 2.73 10.50 2.56
CA ASN A 157 2.85 10.86 3.98
C ASN A 157 2.65 12.35 4.29
N GLY A 158 2.25 13.16 3.31
CA GLY A 158 1.96 14.59 3.45
C GLY A 158 1.41 15.19 2.15
N PRO A 159 0.94 16.45 2.15
CA PRO A 159 0.42 17.13 0.97
C PRO A 159 1.59 17.56 0.08
N PHE A 160 1.84 16.81 -0.99
CA PHE A 160 2.96 17.09 -1.90
C PHE A 160 2.50 17.20 -3.35
N LEU A 161 2.97 18.22 -4.05
CA LEU A 161 2.83 18.35 -5.52
C LEU A 161 3.28 17.08 -6.25
N LYS A 162 4.27 16.38 -5.69
CA LYS A 162 4.75 15.09 -6.19
C LYS A 162 3.69 13.98 -6.16
N VAL A 163 2.77 13.96 -5.20
CA VAL A 163 1.67 12.99 -5.17
C VAL A 163 0.68 13.31 -6.30
N ALA A 164 0.32 14.58 -6.47
CA ALA A 164 -0.60 15.00 -7.54
C ALA A 164 -0.03 14.73 -8.94
N GLU A 165 1.22 15.13 -9.20
CA GLU A 165 1.87 14.89 -10.50
C GLU A 165 2.17 13.41 -10.72
N GLY A 166 2.57 12.69 -9.66
CA GLY A 166 2.77 11.25 -9.69
C GLY A 166 1.48 10.48 -10.01
N GLU A 167 0.34 10.89 -9.44
CA GLU A 167 -0.98 10.32 -9.73
C GLU A 167 -1.35 10.51 -11.20
N LYS A 168 -1.14 11.72 -11.75
CA LYS A 168 -1.38 12.02 -13.17
C LYS A 168 -0.52 11.13 -14.07
N ARG A 169 0.80 11.09 -13.85
CA ARG A 169 1.73 10.27 -14.63
C ARG A 169 1.41 8.77 -14.53
N PHE A 170 1.09 8.30 -13.33
CA PHE A 170 0.66 6.93 -13.08
C PHE A 170 -0.61 6.58 -13.85
N ASN A 171 -1.62 7.46 -13.83
CA ASN A 171 -2.86 7.30 -14.60
C ASN A 171 -2.58 7.19 -16.11
N ASP A 172 -1.72 8.06 -16.66
CA ASP A 172 -1.37 8.05 -18.09
C ASP A 172 -0.67 6.75 -18.50
N ILE A 173 0.24 6.25 -17.65
CA ILE A 173 0.91 4.95 -17.85
C ILE A 173 -0.08 3.80 -17.81
N VAL A 174 -0.99 3.79 -16.82
CA VAL A 174 -2.01 2.73 -16.68
C VAL A 174 -2.97 2.74 -17.89
N LYS A 175 -3.40 3.91 -18.36
CA LYS A 175 -4.23 4.03 -19.56
C LYS A 175 -3.54 3.49 -20.81
N LYS A 176 -2.24 3.75 -20.95
CA LYS A 176 -1.47 3.36 -22.15
C LYS A 176 -1.02 1.91 -22.13
N TYR A 177 -0.63 1.39 -20.96
CA TYR A 177 0.06 0.10 -20.84
C TYR A 177 -0.60 -0.87 -19.84
N GLY A 178 -1.75 -0.53 -19.25
CA GLY A 178 -2.45 -1.36 -18.24
C GLY A 178 -3.00 -2.69 -18.77
N HIS A 179 -2.88 -2.95 -20.07
CA HIS A 179 -3.20 -4.23 -20.70
C HIS A 179 -2.10 -5.27 -20.48
N SER A 180 -2.48 -6.54 -20.36
CA SER A 180 -1.53 -7.63 -20.07
C SER A 180 -0.42 -7.85 -21.12
N HIS A 181 -0.61 -7.40 -22.37
CA HIS A 181 0.39 -7.53 -23.44
C HIS A 181 1.60 -6.60 -23.28
N TYR A 182 1.51 -5.56 -22.43
CA TYR A 182 2.59 -4.59 -22.21
C TYR A 182 3.26 -4.75 -20.84
N ARG A 183 3.26 -5.96 -20.26
CA ARG A 183 3.72 -6.21 -18.88
C ARG A 183 5.07 -5.55 -18.56
N ASP A 184 6.10 -5.83 -19.34
CA ASP A 184 7.46 -5.37 -19.00
C ASP A 184 7.62 -3.86 -19.20
N THR A 185 6.97 -3.30 -20.22
CA THR A 185 6.89 -1.84 -20.44
C THR A 185 6.14 -1.16 -19.29
N LEU A 186 4.99 -1.70 -18.89
CA LEU A 186 4.20 -1.20 -17.77
C LEU A 186 5.05 -1.17 -16.49
N ILE A 187 5.73 -2.28 -16.17
CA ILE A 187 6.61 -2.37 -15.00
C ILE A 187 7.71 -1.30 -15.06
N LYS A 188 8.40 -1.19 -16.20
CA LYS A 188 9.48 -0.22 -16.40
C LYS A 188 9.00 1.22 -16.19
N GLU A 189 7.87 1.59 -16.79
CA GLU A 189 7.30 2.94 -16.70
C GLU A 189 6.83 3.25 -15.28
N LEU A 190 6.16 2.31 -14.61
CA LEU A 190 5.72 2.46 -13.21
C LEU A 190 6.90 2.62 -12.26
N LEU A 191 7.98 1.84 -12.43
CA LEU A 191 9.22 2.05 -11.68
C LEU A 191 9.85 3.41 -11.99
N GLY A 192 9.67 3.92 -13.20
CA GLY A 192 10.03 5.28 -13.61
C GLY A 192 9.26 6.38 -12.86
N VAL A 193 7.98 6.17 -12.54
CA VAL A 193 7.20 7.08 -11.67
C VAL A 193 7.79 7.15 -10.27
N LEU A 194 8.26 6.01 -9.75
CA LEU A 194 8.86 5.92 -8.41
C LEU A 194 10.30 6.43 -8.35
N LYS A 195 11.00 6.52 -9.50
CA LYS A 195 12.33 7.16 -9.61
C LYS A 195 12.13 8.67 -9.74
N TRP A 196 12.38 9.40 -8.66
CA TRP A 196 12.42 10.86 -8.72
C TRP A 196 13.87 11.29 -8.95
N ASP A 197 14.15 11.86 -10.13
CA ASP A 197 15.47 12.43 -10.45
C ASP A 197 15.70 13.69 -9.61
N LYS A 198 16.47 13.54 -8.52
CA LYS A 198 17.51 14.47 -8.04
C LYS A 198 18.11 13.96 -6.71
N LEU A 199 19.38 13.52 -6.79
CA LEU A 199 20.45 13.77 -5.81
C LEU A 199 20.30 13.31 -4.34
N ILE A 200 19.49 12.30 -4.00
CA ILE A 200 19.49 11.79 -2.60
C ILE A 200 19.74 10.27 -2.59
N HIS A 201 20.87 9.90 -2.00
CA HIS A 201 21.25 8.53 -1.66
C HIS A 201 20.44 8.03 -0.46
N SER A 202 19.15 7.75 -0.64
CA SER A 202 18.39 6.92 0.32
C SER A 202 18.05 5.56 -0.29
N ALA A 203 18.10 4.50 0.53
CA ALA A 203 17.69 3.18 0.12
C ALA A 203 16.16 3.14 0.01
N PHE A 204 15.66 3.01 -1.21
CA PHE A 204 14.23 2.97 -1.49
C PHE A 204 13.77 1.52 -1.60
N LEU A 205 12.82 1.10 -0.75
CA LEU A 205 12.03 -0.10 -1.06
C LEU A 205 10.94 0.29 -2.06
N LYS A 206 11.01 -0.31 -3.24
CA LYS A 206 10.00 -0.14 -4.29
C LYS A 206 9.13 -1.38 -4.30
N PHE A 207 7.83 -1.18 -4.29
CA PHE A 207 6.87 -2.26 -4.40
C PHE A 207 6.02 -2.00 -5.63
N LEU A 208 5.96 -3.01 -6.49
CA LEU A 208 5.01 -3.05 -7.59
C LEU A 208 4.14 -4.28 -7.38
N ILE A 209 2.82 -4.11 -7.40
CA ILE A 209 1.88 -5.22 -7.34
C ILE A 209 0.92 -5.08 -8.50
N ILE A 210 0.77 -6.16 -9.25
CA ILE A 210 -0.06 -6.22 -10.44
C ILE A 210 -0.90 -7.50 -10.35
N CYS A 211 -2.22 -7.41 -10.21
CA CYS A 211 -3.08 -8.60 -10.08
C CYS A 211 -3.91 -8.86 -11.34
N ARG A 212 -3.91 -10.10 -11.85
CA ARG A 212 -4.75 -10.58 -12.98
C ARG A 212 -5.83 -11.58 -12.49
N ARG A 213 -6.71 -12.07 -13.38
CA ARG A 213 -7.74 -13.12 -13.10
C ARG A 213 -7.18 -14.39 -12.46
N LYS A 214 -5.88 -14.70 -12.65
CA LYS A 214 -5.05 -15.54 -11.77
C LYS A 214 -4.03 -14.61 -11.12
N MET A 215 -3.92 -14.63 -9.78
CA MET A 215 -3.10 -13.67 -9.05
C MET A 215 -1.62 -13.86 -9.41
N LEU A 216 -0.96 -12.81 -9.91
CA LEU A 216 0.43 -12.88 -10.36
C LEU A 216 1.23 -11.72 -9.76
N VAL A 217 1.69 -11.86 -8.52
CA VAL A 217 2.45 -10.81 -7.85
C VAL A 217 3.86 -10.77 -8.42
N SER A 218 4.28 -9.63 -8.99
CA SER A 218 5.66 -9.41 -9.44
C SER A 218 6.30 -8.35 -8.54
N MET A 219 7.17 -8.76 -7.61
CA MET A 219 7.87 -7.86 -6.69
C MET A 219 9.31 -7.66 -7.16
N PHE A 220 9.81 -6.43 -7.09
CA PHE A 220 11.12 -6.01 -7.59
C PHE A 220 11.89 -5.26 -6.52
#